data_AF-A0A1W9VT71-F1
#
_entry.id   AF-A0A1W9VT71-F1
#
_cell.length_a   1.000
_cell.length_b   1.000
_cell.length_c   1.000
_cell.angle_alpha   90.00
_cell.angle_beta   90.00
_cell.angle_gamma   90.00
#
_symmetry.space_group_name_H-M   'P 1'
#
loop_
_entity.id
_entity.type
_entity.pdbx_description
1 polymer ?
#
loop_
_entity_poly.entity_id
_entity_poly.type
_entity_poly.pdbx_seq_one_letter_code
_entity_poly.pdbx_strand_id
1 'polypeptide(L)'
;MLKIKLKLNNKTIEVDQYSTLINLITDKDVIAAKTNNKIISLQSYIKCDSIIEPIKIDTTTGARTYRQTLCFILSMAAKEVLPDKKLIIGHSLGHTFYYYFKDYSVTPRELEMVKKRMKEIVQKDYPIKENYLSWSAAQKLSTAIVLKSFSICH
;
A
#
# COMPACT_ATOMS: atom_id res chain seq x y z
N MET A 1 -12.77 21.26 18.93
CA MET A 1 -12.11 20.09 18.32
C MET A 1 -11.43 19.30 19.42
N LEU A 2 -11.51 17.97 19.41
CA LEU A 2 -10.83 17.15 20.41
C LEU A 2 -9.34 17.15 20.10
N LYS A 3 -8.51 17.55 21.07
CA LYS A 3 -7.05 17.54 20.92
C LYS A 3 -6.50 16.23 21.47
N ILE A 4 -5.51 15.67 20.78
CA ILE A 4 -4.79 14.47 21.19
C ILE A 4 -3.30 14.79 21.34
N LYS A 5 -2.63 14.06 22.23
CA LYS A 5 -1.20 14.20 22.51
C LYS A 5 -0.43 13.12 21.77
N LEU A 6 0.49 13.54 20.91
CA LEU A 6 1.40 12.65 20.22
C LEU A 6 2.81 12.83 20.75
N LYS A 7 3.51 11.73 21.01
CA LYS A 7 4.94 11.76 21.34
C LYS A 7 5.73 11.39 20.09
N LEU A 8 6.46 12.36 19.54
CA LEU A 8 7.32 12.20 18.36
C LEU A 8 8.74 12.64 18.74
N ASN A 9 9.73 11.75 18.62
CA ASN A 9 11.14 12.05 18.90
C ASN A 9 11.37 12.76 20.26
N ASN A 10 10.78 12.23 21.33
CA ASN A 10 10.79 12.79 22.70
C ASN A 10 10.09 14.15 22.88
N LYS A 11 9.48 14.72 21.84
CA LYS A 11 8.63 15.91 21.95
C LYS A 11 7.17 15.50 21.98
N THR A 12 6.40 16.13 22.87
CA THR A 12 4.94 15.99 22.91
C THR A 12 4.33 17.12 22.09
N ILE A 13 3.52 16.78 21.10
CA ILE A 13 2.77 17.72 20.26
C ILE A 13 1.28 17.52 20.48
N GLU A 14 0.53 18.61 20.59
CA GLU A 14 -0.93 18.57 20.59
C GLU A 14 -1.45 18.82 19.18
N VAL A 15 -2.25 17.89 18.69
CA VAL A 15 -2.84 17.96 17.35
C VAL A 15 -4.33 17.67 17.43
N ASP A 16 -5.08 18.11 16.43
CA ASP A 16 -6.48 17.75 16.31
C ASP A 16 -6.63 16.25 16.06
N GLN A 17 -7.63 15.65 16.69
CA GLN A 17 -8.04 14.29 16.42
C GLN A 17 -8.37 14.15 14.93
N TYR A 18 -7.98 13.02 14.32
CA TYR A 18 -8.08 12.76 12.88
C TYR A 18 -7.16 13.61 12.00
N SER A 19 -6.11 14.19 12.54
CA SER A 19 -4.98 14.68 11.74
C SER A 19 -4.18 13.51 11.13
N THR A 20 -3.52 13.79 10.01
CA THR A 20 -2.63 12.86 9.30
C THR A 20 -1.17 13.11 9.64
N LEU A 21 -0.37 12.04 9.71
CA LEU A 21 1.05 12.11 10.05
C LEU A 21 1.91 12.81 9.00
N ILE A 22 1.50 12.79 7.73
CA ILE A 22 2.27 13.37 6.62
C ILE A 22 2.52 14.88 6.78
N ASN A 23 1.64 15.60 7.48
CA ASN A 23 1.82 17.04 7.74
C ASN A 23 2.74 17.30 8.95
N LEU A 24 2.97 16.29 9.78
CA LEU A 24 3.76 16.40 11.01
C LEU A 24 5.21 15.93 10.81
N ILE A 25 5.43 15.02 9.86
CA ILE A 25 6.75 14.47 9.54
C ILE A 25 7.21 15.04 8.20
N THR A 26 8.24 15.89 8.23
CA THR A 26 8.80 16.56 7.06
C THR A 26 9.98 15.82 6.43
N ASP A 27 10.52 14.82 7.12
CA ASP A 27 11.62 13.99 6.64
C ASP A 27 11.13 13.05 5.53
N LYS A 28 11.68 13.22 4.32
CA LYS A 28 11.30 12.47 3.11
C LYS A 28 11.74 11.02 3.13
N ASP A 29 12.73 10.67 3.96
CA ASP A 29 13.19 9.28 4.08
C ASP A 29 12.22 8.43 4.91
N VAL A 30 11.30 9.07 5.64
CA VAL A 30 10.25 8.39 6.41
C VAL A 30 9.13 7.97 5.46
N ILE A 31 8.86 6.67 5.44
CA ILE A 31 7.83 6.09 4.56
C ILE A 31 6.61 5.55 5.31
N ALA A 32 6.76 5.35 6.62
CA ALA A 32 5.72 4.82 7.50
C ALA A 32 5.99 5.29 8.93
N ALA A 33 5.04 5.04 9.82
CA ALA A 33 5.26 5.23 11.25
C ALA A 33 4.80 3.98 12.01
N LYS A 34 5.39 3.74 13.18
CA LYS A 34 4.95 2.74 14.12
C LYS A 34 4.24 3.43 15.29
N THR A 35 3.07 2.92 15.63
CA THR A 35 2.29 3.36 16.78
C THR A 35 1.58 2.20 17.43
N ASN A 36 1.57 2.12 18.77
CA ASN A 36 0.97 1.02 19.52
C ASN A 36 1.39 -0.37 18.99
N ASN A 37 2.68 -0.50 18.66
CA ASN A 37 3.29 -1.69 18.08
C ASN A 37 2.77 -2.11 16.69
N LYS A 38 2.04 -1.24 15.98
CA LYS A 38 1.55 -1.44 14.62
C LYS A 38 2.18 -0.45 13.66
N ILE A 39 2.51 -0.91 12.46
CA ILE A 39 2.97 -0.05 11.36
C ILE A 39 1.74 0.55 10.71
N ILE A 40 1.75 1.87 10.51
CA ILE A 40 0.68 2.65 9.87
C ILE A 40 1.24 3.51 8.75
N SER A 41 0.43 3.77 7.73
CA SER A 41 0.72 4.75 6.68
C SER A 41 0.79 6.17 7.24
N LEU A 42 1.62 7.03 6.63
CA LEU A 42 1.68 8.46 6.96
C LEU A 42 0.38 9.21 6.63
N GLN A 43 -0.44 8.65 5.75
CA GLN A 43 -1.75 9.19 5.40
C GLN A 43 -2.87 8.70 6.34
N SER A 44 -2.56 7.80 7.28
CA SER A 44 -3.54 7.29 8.24
C SER A 44 -3.90 8.35 9.28
N TYR A 45 -5.18 8.37 9.68
CA TYR A 45 -5.69 9.24 10.74
C TYR A 45 -5.30 8.74 12.11
N ILE A 46 -4.88 9.65 12.99
CA ILE A 46 -4.66 9.33 14.40
C ILE A 46 -5.93 9.60 15.19
N LYS A 47 -6.38 8.57 15.92
CA LYS A 47 -7.66 8.57 16.64
C LYS A 47 -7.51 8.83 18.14
N CYS A 48 -6.36 8.55 18.71
CA CYS A 48 -6.09 8.61 20.14
C CYS A 48 -4.65 9.00 20.43
N ASP A 49 -4.38 9.39 21.67
CA ASP A 49 -3.04 9.65 22.17
C ASP A 49 -2.12 8.46 21.88
N SER A 50 -0.94 8.75 21.35
CA SER A 50 -0.11 7.73 20.76
C SER A 50 1.36 8.15 20.69
N ILE A 51 2.25 7.17 20.86
CA ILE A 51 3.66 7.33 20.57
C ILE A 51 3.88 7.02 19.08
N ILE A 52 4.57 7.91 18.38
CA ILE A 52 4.85 7.82 16.96
C ILE A 52 6.35 7.62 16.78
N GLU A 53 6.72 6.49 16.20
CA GLU A 53 8.09 6.14 15.83
C GLU A 53 8.21 6.18 14.30
N PRO A 54 8.88 7.19 13.72
CA PRO A 54 9.10 7.25 12.28
C PRO A 54 9.91 6.05 11.77
N ILE A 55 9.49 5.46 10.66
CA ILE A 55 10.20 4.38 9.99
C ILE A 55 10.81 4.91 8.70
N LYS A 56 12.15 4.94 8.67
CA LYS A 56 12.92 5.31 7.50
C LYS A 56 13.09 4.15 6.53
N ILE A 57 13.25 4.48 5.24
CA ILE A 57 13.39 3.51 4.14
C ILE A 57 14.62 2.60 4.27
N ASP A 58 15.69 3.08 4.90
CA ASP A 58 16.95 2.36 5.14
C ASP A 58 16.85 1.26 6.22
N THR A 59 15.77 1.27 7.01
CA THR A 59 15.51 0.22 8.00
C THR A 59 14.95 -1.04 7.34
N THR A 60 15.17 -2.20 7.94
CA THR A 60 14.59 -3.48 7.47
C THR A 60 13.06 -3.41 7.35
N THR A 61 12.41 -2.75 8.30
CA THR A 61 10.96 -2.52 8.32
C THR A 61 10.54 -1.60 7.18
N GLY A 62 11.25 -0.49 6.97
CA GLY A 62 10.99 0.44 5.88
C GLY A 62 11.13 -0.23 4.52
N ALA A 63 12.26 -0.88 4.26
CA ALA A 63 12.49 -1.62 3.02
C ALA A 63 11.40 -2.68 2.76
N ARG A 64 10.91 -3.37 3.81
CA ARG A 64 9.79 -4.31 3.70
C ARG A 64 8.49 -3.62 3.31
N THR A 65 8.12 -2.53 3.99
CA THR A 65 6.90 -1.77 3.68
C THR A 65 6.94 -1.21 2.27
N TYR A 66 8.08 -0.64 1.85
CA TYR A 66 8.26 -0.13 0.49
C TYR A 66 8.04 -1.21 -0.57
N ARG A 67 8.67 -2.39 -0.41
CA ARG A 67 8.47 -3.51 -1.34
C ARG A 67 7.03 -4.02 -1.37
N GLN A 68 6.33 -4.00 -0.23
CA GLN A 68 4.91 -4.36 -0.16
C GLN A 68 4.05 -3.39 -0.98
N THR A 69 4.33 -2.08 -0.90
CA THR A 69 3.67 -1.08 -1.74
C THR A 69 3.93 -1.33 -3.23
N LEU A 70 5.18 -1.65 -3.61
CA LEU A 70 5.51 -2.00 -5.00
C LEU A 70 4.75 -3.24 -5.50
N CYS A 71 4.47 -4.21 -4.63
CA CYS A 71 3.65 -5.37 -4.97
C CYS A 71 2.21 -5.01 -5.33
N PHE A 72 1.61 -4.05 -4.60
CA PHE A 72 0.28 -3.54 -4.94
C PHE A 72 0.28 -2.79 -6.27
N ILE A 73 1.30 -1.96 -6.52
CA ILE A 73 1.46 -1.23 -7.79
C ILE A 73 1.63 -2.22 -8.96
N LEU A 74 2.45 -3.25 -8.79
CA LEU A 74 2.62 -4.31 -9.79
C LEU A 74 1.29 -5.01 -10.07
N SER A 75 0.54 -5.38 -9.03
CA SER A 75 -0.74 -6.07 -9.17
C SER A 75 -1.77 -5.21 -9.92
N MET A 76 -1.81 -3.91 -9.62
CA MET A 76 -2.66 -2.94 -10.30
C MET A 76 -2.24 -2.78 -11.78
N ALA A 77 -0.96 -2.55 -12.04
CA ALA A 77 -0.43 -2.40 -13.40
C ALA A 77 -0.67 -3.66 -14.25
N ALA A 78 -0.39 -4.84 -13.70
CA ALA A 78 -0.62 -6.12 -14.35
C ALA A 78 -2.10 -6.31 -14.69
N LYS A 79 -3.01 -5.96 -13.78
CA LYS A 79 -4.45 -6.07 -14.00
C LYS A 79 -4.96 -5.12 -15.10
N GLU A 80 -4.38 -3.92 -15.20
CA GLU A 80 -4.76 -2.96 -16.25
C GLU A 80 -4.18 -3.31 -17.63
N VAL A 81 -2.96 -3.87 -17.68
CA VAL A 81 -2.29 -4.23 -18.93
C VAL A 81 -2.73 -5.61 -19.46
N LEU A 82 -2.96 -6.57 -18.57
CA LEU A 82 -3.33 -7.96 -18.88
C LEU A 82 -4.59 -8.37 -18.11
N PRO A 83 -5.77 -7.77 -18.40
CA PRO A 83 -6.98 -7.92 -17.60
C PRO A 83 -7.49 -9.37 -17.51
N ASP A 84 -7.31 -10.15 -18.57
CA ASP A 84 -7.79 -11.53 -18.67
C ASP A 84 -6.81 -12.55 -18.07
N LYS A 85 -5.60 -12.13 -17.71
CA LYS A 85 -4.56 -13.02 -17.18
C LYS A 85 -4.60 -13.00 -15.66
N LYS A 86 -4.65 -14.19 -15.06
CA LYS A 86 -4.67 -14.33 -13.61
C LYS A 86 -3.26 -14.25 -13.05
N LEU A 87 -2.92 -13.10 -12.47
CA LEU A 87 -1.69 -12.91 -11.71
C LEU A 87 -1.74 -13.73 -10.41
N ILE A 88 -0.71 -14.51 -10.14
CA ILE A 88 -0.52 -15.28 -8.91
C ILE A 88 0.72 -14.74 -8.19
N ILE A 89 0.55 -14.52 -6.89
CA ILE A 89 1.62 -14.15 -5.98
C ILE A 89 2.35 -15.44 -5.60
N GLY A 90 3.62 -15.57 -5.98
CA GLY A 90 4.48 -16.66 -5.58
C GLY A 90 5.03 -16.48 -4.17
N HIS A 91 5.97 -17.35 -3.79
CA HIS A 91 6.63 -17.27 -2.50
C HIS A 91 7.60 -16.08 -2.44
N SER A 92 7.76 -15.50 -1.25
CA SER A 92 8.85 -14.58 -0.96
C SER A 92 10.18 -15.34 -0.94
N LEU A 93 11.11 -14.96 -1.81
CA LEU A 93 12.47 -15.50 -1.84
C LEU A 93 13.41 -14.48 -1.21
N GLY A 94 13.60 -14.58 0.11
CA GLY A 94 14.40 -13.63 0.88
C GLY A 94 13.85 -12.20 0.76
N HIS A 95 14.57 -11.34 0.04
CA HIS A 95 14.18 -9.94 -0.20
C HIS A 95 13.44 -9.71 -1.53
N THR A 96 13.14 -10.77 -2.27
CA THR A 96 12.53 -10.72 -3.60
C THR A 96 11.13 -11.32 -3.57
N PHE A 97 10.23 -10.78 -4.39
CA PHE A 97 8.91 -11.36 -4.63
C PHE A 97 8.85 -11.91 -6.06
N TYR A 98 8.35 -13.12 -6.19
CA TYR A 98 8.12 -13.76 -7.48
C TYR A 98 6.63 -13.75 -7.80
N TYR A 99 6.29 -13.31 -9.02
CA TYR A 99 4.93 -13.29 -9.54
C TYR A 99 4.91 -13.99 -10.88
N TYR A 100 3.84 -14.73 -11.14
CA TYR A 100 3.62 -15.40 -12.41
C TYR A 100 2.15 -15.34 -12.80
N PHE A 101 1.87 -15.52 -14.09
CA PHE A 101 0.49 -15.64 -14.57
C PHE A 101 0.13 -17.10 -14.72
N LYS A 102 -1.08 -17.46 -14.30
CA LYS A 102 -1.58 -18.83 -14.43
C LYS A 102 -1.72 -19.19 -15.92
N ASP A 103 -1.16 -20.33 -16.31
CA ASP A 103 -1.28 -20.91 -17.65
C ASP A 103 -0.82 -19.97 -18.78
N TYR A 104 0.12 -19.06 -18.49
CA TYR A 104 0.53 -18.02 -19.42
C TYR A 104 1.96 -17.53 -19.19
N SER A 105 2.73 -17.44 -20.28
CA SER A 105 4.08 -16.89 -20.29
C SER A 105 4.05 -15.44 -20.79
N VAL A 106 4.56 -14.53 -19.97
CA VAL A 106 4.64 -13.10 -20.30
C VAL A 106 5.69 -12.87 -21.38
N THR A 107 5.34 -12.15 -22.43
CA THR A 107 6.29 -11.75 -23.46
C THR A 107 7.17 -10.59 -23.00
N PRO A 108 8.38 -10.39 -23.55
CA PRO A 108 9.21 -9.23 -23.24
C PRO A 108 8.50 -7.89 -23.46
N ARG A 109 7.65 -7.80 -24.49
CA ARG A 109 6.87 -6.59 -24.79
C ARG A 109 5.85 -6.28 -23.70
N GLU A 110 5.11 -7.27 -23.23
CA GLU A 110 4.11 -7.09 -22.17
C GLU A 110 4.78 -6.75 -20.83
N LEU A 111 5.94 -7.33 -20.55
CA LEU A 111 6.74 -6.97 -19.38
C LEU A 111 7.12 -5.48 -19.39
N GLU A 112 7.55 -4.95 -20.54
CA GLU A 112 7.84 -3.52 -20.69
C GLU A 112 6.59 -2.65 -20.56
N MET A 113 5.44 -3.10 -21.07
CA MET A 113 4.15 -2.41 -20.88
C MET A 113 3.77 -2.34 -19.39
N VAL A 114 3.92 -3.44 -18.64
CA VAL A 114 3.67 -3.46 -17.19
C VAL A 114 4.61 -2.52 -16.46
N LYS A 115 5.93 -2.55 -16.74
CA LYS A 115 6.91 -1.63 -16.13
C LYS A 115 6.57 -0.16 -16.42
N LYS A 116 6.23 0.17 -17.65
CA LYS A 116 5.79 1.52 -18.03
C LYS A 116 4.57 1.93 -17.21
N ARG A 117 3.58 1.03 -17.11
CA ARG A 117 2.35 1.33 -16.37
C ARG A 117 2.59 1.51 -14.86
N MET A 118 3.47 0.72 -14.26
CA MET A 118 3.88 0.91 -12.86
C MET A 118 4.44 2.32 -12.63
N LYS A 119 5.31 2.81 -13.52
CA LYS A 119 5.87 4.17 -13.42
C LYS A 119 4.78 5.24 -13.52
N GLU A 120 3.83 5.07 -14.42
CA GLU A 120 2.67 5.99 -14.55
C GLU A 120 1.81 6.00 -13.28
N ILE A 121 1.55 4.84 -12.66
CA ILE A 121 0.79 4.77 -11.40
C ILE A 121 1.53 5.50 -10.28
N VAL A 122 2.85 5.33 -10.17
CA VAL A 122 3.67 6.05 -9.18
C VAL A 122 3.61 7.56 -9.39
N GLN A 123 3.68 8.03 -10.64
CA GLN A 123 3.62 9.46 -10.97
C GLN A 123 2.28 10.12 -10.61
N LYS A 124 1.20 9.35 -10.53
CA LYS A 124 -0.12 9.87 -10.15
C LYS A 124 -0.29 10.11 -8.65
N ASP A 125 0.64 9.63 -7.83
CA ASP A 125 0.68 9.83 -6.37
C ASP A 125 -0.67 9.55 -5.69
N TYR A 126 -1.27 8.40 -6.02
CA TYR A 126 -2.55 8.02 -5.43
C TYR A 126 -2.42 7.83 -3.91
N PRO A 127 -3.37 8.35 -3.11
CA PRO A 127 -3.38 8.13 -1.68
C PRO A 127 -3.68 6.66 -1.36
N ILE A 128 -2.88 6.05 -0.48
CA ILE A 128 -3.09 4.68 -0.02
C ILE A 128 -3.96 4.73 1.23
N LYS A 129 -5.21 4.28 1.09
CA LYS A 129 -6.21 4.27 2.17
C LYS A 129 -6.47 2.84 2.65
N GLU A 130 -6.38 2.65 3.96
CA GLU A 130 -6.78 1.42 4.62
C GLU A 130 -8.27 1.48 5.00
N ASN A 131 -9.02 0.43 4.64
CA ASN A 131 -10.43 0.29 5.01
C ASN A 131 -10.61 -0.94 5.90
N TYR A 132 -11.27 -0.74 7.04
CA TYR A 132 -11.64 -1.83 7.94
C TYR A 132 -13.05 -2.30 7.57
N LEU A 133 -13.14 -3.54 7.11
CA LEU A 133 -14.39 -4.15 6.65
C LEU A 133 -14.71 -5.38 7.51
N SER A 134 -15.99 -5.64 7.72
CA SER A 134 -16.42 -6.93 8.26
C SER A 134 -16.10 -8.05 7.27
N TRP A 135 -15.96 -9.28 7.76
CA TRP A 135 -15.66 -10.43 6.90
C TRP A 135 -16.69 -10.60 5.77
N SER A 136 -17.98 -10.45 6.09
CA SER A 136 -19.07 -10.50 5.10
C SER A 136 -18.94 -9.40 4.04
N ALA A 137 -18.58 -8.17 4.43
CA ALA A 137 -18.37 -7.08 3.48
C ALA A 137 -17.13 -7.31 2.60
N ALA A 138 -16.05 -7.85 3.16
CA ALA A 138 -14.84 -8.20 2.43
C ALA A 138 -15.10 -9.29 1.37
N GLN A 139 -15.90 -10.31 1.70
CA GLN A 139 -16.29 -11.36 0.75
C GLN A 139 -17.11 -10.79 -0.42
N LYS A 140 -18.09 -9.91 -0.15
CA LYS A 140 -18.88 -9.26 -1.23
C LYS A 140 -17.98 -8.44 -2.16
N LEU A 141 -17.02 -7.70 -1.60
CA LEU A 141 -16.12 -6.84 -2.36
C LEU A 141 -15.15 -7.66 -3.21
N SER A 142 -14.59 -8.75 -2.69
CA SER A 142 -13.72 -9.62 -3.48
C SER A 142 -14.47 -10.29 -4.63
N THR A 143 -15.70 -10.77 -4.39
CA THR A 143 -16.56 -11.32 -5.45
C THR A 143 -16.91 -10.24 -6.49
N ALA A 144 -17.24 -9.02 -6.08
CA ALA A 144 -17.57 -7.93 -7.00
C ALA A 144 -16.38 -7.52 -7.89
N ILE A 145 -15.15 -7.49 -7.36
CA ILE A 145 -13.93 -7.21 -8.15
C ILE A 145 -13.67 -8.32 -9.18
N VAL A 146 -13.87 -9.58 -8.77
CA VAL A 146 -13.76 -10.73 -9.69
C VAL A 146 -14.83 -10.64 -10.78
N LEU A 147 -16.09 -10.35 -10.43
CA LEU A 147 -17.19 -10.27 -11.40
C LEU A 147 -17.05 -9.07 -12.36
N LYS A 148 -16.61 -7.90 -11.89
CA LYS A 148 -16.32 -6.75 -12.78
C LYS A 148 -15.21 -7.04 -13.79
N SER A 149 -14.31 -7.97 -13.47
CA SER A 149 -13.29 -8.44 -14.42
C SER A 149 -13.84 -9.37 -15.50
N PHE A 150 -15.01 -9.99 -15.27
CA PHE A 150 -15.69 -10.88 -16.20
C PHE A 150 -16.77 -10.15 -17.03
N SER A 151 -17.33 -9.05 -16.53
CA SER A 151 -18.40 -8.30 -17.21
C SER A 151 -17.94 -7.34 -18.33
N ILE A 152 -16.71 -7.47 -18.84
CA ILE A 152 -16.25 -6.73 -20.03
C ILE A 152 -16.42 -7.59 -21.31
N CYS A 153 -16.82 -8.85 -21.17
CA CYS A 153 -17.18 -9.72 -22.29
C CYS A 153 -18.69 -9.78 -22.46
N HIS A 154 -19.33 -8.70 -22.91
CA HIS A 154 -20.61 -8.72 -23.64
C HIS A 154 -20.66 -7.49 -24.57
#